data_AF-A0A834HML5-F1
#
_entry.id   AF-A0A834HML5-F1
#
_cell.length_a   1.000
_cell.length_b   1.000
_cell.length_c   1.000
_cell.angle_alpha   90.00
_cell.angle_beta   90.00
_cell.angle_gamma   90.00
#
_symmetry.space_group_name_H-M   'P 1'
#
loop_
_entity.id
_entity.type
_entity.pdbx_description
1 polymer ?
#
loop_
_entity_poly.entity_id
_entity_poly.type
_entity_poly.pdbx_seq_one_letter_code
_entity_poly.pdbx_strand_id
1 'polypeptide(L)' 'MDLVEGLAYDWIGGNIYWLDSKLNTIEVAKENGLNRIVLVKENITQPRGMCLDPKPRYVYNVIMIRSDIQE' A
#
# COMPACT_ATOMS: atom_id res chain seq x y z
N MET A 1 1.45 -19.34 0.25
CA MET A 1 1.89 -18.66 -0.99
C MET A 1 1.72 -17.19 -0.70
N ASP A 2 2.82 -16.48 -0.48
CA ASP A 2 2.82 -15.06 -0.12
C ASP A 2 2.35 -14.29 -1.37
N LEU A 3 1.10 -13.83 -1.38
CA LEU A 3 0.51 -13.13 -2.50
C LEU A 3 0.75 -11.64 -2.25
N VAL A 4 1.58 -10.98 -3.05
CA VAL A 4 1.63 -9.51 -3.02
C VAL A 4 0.31 -9.03 -3.64
N GLU A 5 -0.64 -8.66 -2.78
CA GLU A 5 -2.01 -8.32 -3.19
C GLU A 5 -2.13 -6.87 -3.67
N GLY A 6 -1.07 -6.06 -3.58
CA GLY A 6 -1.06 -4.70 -4.12
C GLY A 6 0.31 -4.04 -4.13
N LEU A 7 0.61 -3.32 -5.21
CA LEU A 7 1.81 -2.50 -5.41
C LEU A 7 1.39 -1.16 -6.02
N ALA A 8 1.95 -0.07 -5.54
CA ALA A 8 1.74 1.24 -6.13
C ALA A 8 3.02 2.09 -6.12
N TYR A 9 3.17 2.95 -7.14
CA TYR A 9 4.37 3.77 -7.34
C TYR A 9 4.00 5.25 -7.40
N ASP A 10 4.64 6.05 -6.56
CA ASP A 10 4.63 7.51 -6.58
C ASP A 10 5.86 8.00 -7.35
N TRP A 11 5.68 8.33 -8.62
CA TRP A 11 6.75 8.83 -9.50
C TRP A 11 7.18 10.27 -9.18
N ILE A 12 6.39 11.02 -8.41
CA ILE A 12 6.73 12.40 -8.05
C ILE A 12 7.68 12.39 -6.85
N GLY A 13 7.41 11.55 -5.85
CA GLY A 13 8.22 11.40 -4.64
C GLY A 13 9.27 10.29 -4.71
N GLY A 14 9.22 9.41 -5.72
CA GLY A 14 10.12 8.26 -5.88
C GLY A 14 9.90 7.21 -4.79
N ASN A 15 8.65 6.94 -4.44
CA ASN A 15 8.27 6.00 -3.38
C ASN A 15 7.50 4.81 -3.94
N ILE A 16 7.76 3.63 -3.41
CA ILE A 16 7.04 2.39 -3.72
C ILE A 16 6.27 1.98 -2.47
N TYR A 17 4.99 1.71 -2.64
CA TYR A 17 4.08 1.20 -1.61
C TYR A 17 3.70 -0.23 -1.95
N TRP A 18 3.74 -1.13 -0.99
CA TRP A 18 3.28 -2.50 -1.18
C TRP A 18 2.52 -3.01 0.02
N LEU A 19 1.74 -4.05 -0.25
CA LEU A 19 0.97 -4.80 0.72
C LEU A 19 1.61 -6.16 0.93
N ASP A 20 2.03 -6.43 2.15
CA ASP A 20 2.58 -7.72 2.56
C ASP A 20 1.47 -8.55 3.21
N SER A 21 0.95 -9.55 2.48
CA SER A 21 -0.14 -10.42 2.95
C SER A 21 0.27 -11.34 4.10
N LYS A 22 1.58 -11.57 4.28
CA LYS A 22 2.10 -12.43 5.35
C LYS A 22 2.19 -11.66 6.66
N LEU A 23 2.61 -10.40 6.57
CA LEU A 23 2.74 -9.50 7.71
C LEU A 23 1.47 -8.71 7.99
N ASN A 24 0.51 -8.72 7.06
CA ASN A 24 -0.69 -7.87 7.07
C ASN A 24 -0.31 -6.39 7.24
N THR A 25 0.70 -5.94 6.49
CA THR A 25 1.23 -4.58 6.54
C THR A 25 1.11 -3.87 5.20
N ILE A 26 0.87 -2.56 5.25
CA ILE A 26 1.19 -1.66 4.13
C ILE A 26 2.50 -0.99 4.47
N GLU A 27 3.41 -1.01 3.53
CA GLU A 27 4.76 -0.49 3.71
C GLU A 27 5.14 0.42 2.56
N VAL A 28 6.12 1.29 2.82
CA VAL A 28 6.68 2.20 1.83
C VAL A 28 8.20 2.15 1.90
N ALA A 29 8.85 2.29 0.76
CA ALA A 29 10.29 2.54 0.66
C ALA A 29 10.56 3.48 -0.51
N LYS A 30 11.78 4.02 -0.56
CA LYS A 30 12.28 4.64 -1.78
C LYS A 30 12.44 3.59 -2.88
N GLU A 31 12.34 4.02 -4.13
CA GLU A 31 12.54 3.15 -5.29
C GLU A 31 13.93 2.50 -5.35
N ASN A 32 14.93 3.08 -4.67
CA ASN A 32 16.26 2.52 -4.48
C ASN A 32 16.35 1.51 -3.31
N GLY A 33 15.22 1.16 -2.70
CA GLY A 33 15.12 0.21 -1.58
C GLY A 33 15.44 0.78 -0.20
N LEU A 34 15.81 2.07 -0.09
CA LEU A 34 16.13 2.70 1.19
C LEU A 34 14.87 3.16 1.94
N ASN A 35 15.03 3.43 3.25
CA ASN A 35 14.01 4.03 4.11
C ASN A 35 12.67 3.27 4.12
N ARG A 36 12.75 1.94 4.25
CA ARG A 36 11.56 1.09 4.44
C ARG A 36 10.86 1.43 5.76
N ILE A 37 9.57 1.74 5.68
CA ILE A 37 8.72 2.10 6.81
C ILE A 37 7.40 1.33 6.72
N VAL A 38 6.89 0.83 7.85
CA VAL A 38 5.54 0.28 7.96
C VAL A 38 4.56 1.42 8.18
N LEU A 39 3.61 1.62 7.25
CA LEU A 39 2.58 2.65 7.33
C LEU A 39 1.34 2.19 8.08
N VAL A 40 0.94 0.94 7.85
CA VAL A 40 -0.24 0.33 8.46
C VAL A 40 0.11 -1.10 8.86
N LYS A 41 -0.32 -1.52 10.05
CA LYS A 41 -0.08 -2.86 10.60
C LYS A 41 -1.32 -3.50 11.23
N GLU A 42 -2.43 -2.77 11.32
CA GLU A 42 -3.62 -3.21 12.03
C GLU A 42 -4.84 -3.20 11.09
N ASN A 43 -5.79 -4.11 11.35
CA ASN A 43 -7.06 -4.23 10.64
C ASN A 43 -6.95 -4.44 9.11
N ILE A 44 -5.84 -5.03 8.65
CA ILE A 44 -5.69 -5.48 7.26
C ILE A 44 -6.17 -6.94 7.20
N THR A 45 -7.34 -7.16 6.63
CA THR A 45 -7.92 -8.49 6.44
C THR A 45 -8.39 -8.63 5.00
N GLN A 46 -7.90 -9.67 4.32
CA GLN A 46 -8.23 -10.02 2.93
C GLN A 46 -8.23 -8.84 1.94
N PRO A 47 -7.13 -8.07 1.86
CA PRO A 47 -7.04 -7.00 0.88
C PRO A 47 -7.00 -7.55 -0.56
N ARG A 48 -7.79 -7.00 -1.48
CA ARG A 48 -7.82 -7.45 -2.89
C ARG A 48 -7.01 -6.59 -3.85
N GLY A 49 -6.55 -5.44 -3.39
CA GLY A 49 -5.87 -4.46 -4.22
C GLY A 49 -5.54 -3.20 -3.44
N MET A 50 -4.63 -2.42 -4.01
CA MET A 50 -4.21 -1.12 -3.48
C MET A 50 -4.07 -0.12 -4.63
N CYS A 51 -4.51 1.11 -4.43
CA CYS A 51 -4.21 2.22 -5.34
C CYS A 51 -3.80 3.47 -4.57
N LEU A 52 -3.08 4.35 -5.25
CA LEU A 52 -2.75 5.68 -4.75
C LEU A 52 -3.79 6.66 -5.31
N ASP A 53 -4.43 7.42 -4.44
CA ASP A 53 -5.29 8.54 -4.79
C ASP A 53 -4.51 9.85 -4.56
N PRO A 54 -4.01 10.50 -5.62
CA PRO A 54 -3.26 11.74 -5.51
C PRO A 54 -4.19 12.91 -5.17
N LYS A 55 -4.02 13.49 -3.98
CA LYS A 55 -4.71 14.73 -3.61
C LYS A 55 -3.91 15.98 -3.98
N PRO A 56 -4.58 17.11 -4.26
CA PRO A 56 -3.90 18.40 -4.41
C PRO A 56 -3.11 18.70 -3.12
N ARG A 57 -1.81 19.00 -3.27
CA ARG A 57 -0.75 19.15 -2.24
C ARG A 57 0.15 17.93 -1.96
N TYR A 58 0.36 17.03 -2.93
CA TYR A 58 1.36 15.95 -2.83
C TYR A 58 1.09 14.94 -1.69
N VAL A 59 -0.16 14.85 -1.24
CA VAL A 59 -0.58 13.84 -0.28
C VAL A 59 -1.22 12.71 -1.05
N TYR A 60 -0.70 11.49 -0.88
CA TYR A 60 -1.31 10.29 -1.45
C TYR A 60 -2.13 9.60 -0.36
N ASN A 61 -3.40 9.35 -0.64
CA ASN A 61 -4.10 8.34 0.13
C ASN A 61 -3.72 6.97 -0.43
N VAL A 62 -3.40 6.02 0.45
CA VAL A 62 -3.44 4.61 0.10
C VAL A 62 -4.87 4.14 0.27
N ILE A 63 -5.51 3.76 -0.83
CA ILE A 63 -6.86 3.16 -0.79
C ILE A 63 -6.68 1.64 -0.85
N MET A 64 -7.17 0.96 0.19
CA MET A 64 -7.29 -0.49 0.18
C MET A 64 -8.69 -0.89 -0.31
N ILE A 65 -8.74 -1.83 -1.25
CA ILE A 65 -9.98 -2.49 -1.63
C ILE A 65 -10.17 -3.69 -0.71
N ARG A 66 -11.16 -3.62 0.19
CA ARG A 66 -11.49 -4.72 1.09
C ARG A 66 -12.45 -5.70 0.40
N SER A 67 -12.28 -6.99 0.65
CA SER A 67 -13.18 -8.04 0.17
C SER A 67 -14.51 -8.13 0.93
N ASP A 68 -14.62 -7.44 2.08
CA ASP A 68 -15.77 -7.49 3.00
C ASP A 68 -16.92 -6.54 2.62
N ILE A 69 -16.74 -5.69 1.61
CA ILE A 69 -17.83 -4.94 1.01
C ILE A 69 -18.64 -5.90 0.13
N GLN A 70 -19.56 -6.64 0.76
CA GLN A 70 -20.75 -7.10 0.07
C GLN A 70 -21.72 -5.91 0.03
N GLU A 71 -22.29 -5.65 -1.14
CA GLU A 71 -23.36 -4.67 -1.34
C GLU A 71 -24.50 -4.82 -0.32
#